data_AF-A0A839UGE8-F1
#
_entry.id   AF-A0A839UGE8-F1
#
_cell.length_a   1.000
_cell.length_b   1.000
_cell.length_c   1.000
_cell.angle_alpha   90.00
_cell.angle_beta   90.00
_cell.angle_gamma   90.00
#
_symmetry.space_group_name_H-M   'P 1'
#
loop_
_entity.id
_entity.type
_entity.pdbx_description
1 polymer ?
#
loop_
_entity_poly.entity_id
_entity_poly.type
_entity_poly.pdbx_seq_one_letter_code
_entity_poly.pdbx_strand_id
1 'polypeptide(L)'
;MALPIPVYTTDKSGIITFYNRAAAEFWGREPRIGEEAWCGSWKLYWPDGTPMRHDECPMAMSLREGRDVRGLEAIAERPDGSRVAFRPFPVLLRDNNGDVVGAMNMLVDLTEQKRNEESAQHLAAIVESSDDAIVSKTLAGIVRSWNRGAERVFGYTAEEMIGRSITTVIPPERLGEEASIVDKVRKGERLDHYETIRVRKDGVRIHVSLTVSPVKDSTGRIVGASKIARDITERKEKEERIVMLMREVNHRVKNQYAVILSMIRETGNRTGDSAEFEQQVRERIMALARSHDLLVHAEWRGATVADLLLAQIKPFGDETSVAISGPLIVVQPNAVQYLGIAFHELATNSAKYGVFSADQGNIAVDWYVGDDGKTFYLTWTESDGPPVTLGRTHGFGKIVLERVTPLSLGGVGTLEQPPKRLVWTVRAPMENIAASIT
;
A
#
# COMPACT_ATOMS: atom_id res chain seq x y z
N MET A 1 10.12 23.85 -62.00
CA MET A 1 9.72 23.28 -60.70
C MET A 1 8.33 23.80 -60.40
N ALA A 2 7.35 22.91 -60.19
CA ALA A 2 6.01 23.32 -59.77
C ALA A 2 6.07 23.85 -58.33
N LEU A 3 5.32 24.92 -58.03
CA LEU A 3 5.26 25.48 -56.67
C LEU A 3 4.63 24.43 -55.72
N PRO A 4 5.32 24.00 -54.65
CA PRO A 4 4.85 22.93 -53.76
C PRO A 4 3.79 23.41 -52.75
N ILE A 5 3.44 24.70 -52.77
CA ILE A 5 2.48 25.30 -51.87
C ILE A 5 1.12 25.39 -52.59
N PRO A 6 0.01 24.94 -51.99
CA PRO A 6 -1.32 25.08 -52.56
C PRO A 6 -1.68 26.55 -52.86
N VAL A 7 -1.90 26.86 -54.13
CA VAL A 7 -2.29 28.20 -54.59
C VAL A 7 -3.39 28.10 -55.64
N TYR A 8 -4.37 29.00 -55.54
CA TYR A 8 -5.42 29.17 -56.55
C TYR A 8 -5.83 30.63 -56.69
N THR A 9 -6.47 30.97 -57.80
CA THR A 9 -7.03 32.29 -58.06
C THR A 9 -8.50 32.21 -58.43
N THR A 10 -9.19 33.32 -58.21
CA THR A 10 -10.59 33.53 -58.58
C THR A 10 -10.74 34.85 -59.33
N ASP A 11 -11.81 34.98 -60.10
CA ASP A 11 -12.26 36.28 -60.62
C ASP A 11 -12.97 37.10 -59.53
N LYS A 12 -13.41 38.33 -59.86
CA LYS A 12 -14.10 39.22 -58.90
C LYS A 12 -15.43 38.66 -58.37
N SER A 13 -16.03 37.69 -59.06
CA SER A 13 -17.27 37.01 -58.66
C SER A 13 -16.98 35.78 -57.81
N GLY A 14 -15.70 35.46 -57.56
CA GLY A 14 -15.26 34.31 -56.79
C GLY A 14 -15.11 33.03 -57.61
N ILE A 15 -15.30 33.04 -58.93
CA ILE A 15 -15.17 31.82 -59.75
C ILE A 15 -13.70 31.45 -59.91
N ILE A 16 -13.35 30.19 -59.68
CA ILE A 16 -11.96 29.70 -59.77
C ILE A 16 -11.46 29.83 -61.21
N THR A 17 -10.37 30.58 -61.38
CA THR A 17 -9.73 30.83 -62.69
C THR A 17 -8.46 30.03 -62.89
N PHE A 18 -7.80 29.61 -61.80
CA PHE A 18 -6.59 28.80 -61.83
C PHE A 18 -6.38 28.13 -60.47
N TYR A 19 -5.76 26.95 -60.46
CA TYR A 19 -5.16 26.34 -59.27
C TYR A 19 -3.95 25.51 -59.69
N ASN A 20 -2.97 25.39 -58.79
CA ASN A 20 -1.83 24.52 -59.04
C ASN A 20 -2.09 23.08 -58.56
N ARG A 21 -1.19 22.16 -58.96
CA ARG A 21 -1.27 20.75 -58.56
C ARG A 21 -1.33 20.56 -57.04
N ALA A 22 -0.56 21.34 -56.27
CA ALA A 22 -0.56 21.26 -54.81
C ALA A 22 -1.94 21.61 -54.21
N ALA A 23 -2.70 22.53 -54.82
CA ALA A 23 -4.08 22.82 -54.39
C ALA A 23 -5.04 21.68 -54.68
N ALA A 24 -4.93 21.04 -55.86
CA ALA A 24 -5.74 19.85 -56.17
C ALA A 24 -5.46 18.68 -55.21
N GLU A 25 -4.18 18.42 -54.94
CA GLU A 25 -3.74 17.40 -53.97
C GLU A 25 -4.22 17.75 -52.55
N PHE A 26 -4.14 19.02 -52.15
CA PHE A 26 -4.64 19.50 -50.87
C PHE A 26 -6.15 19.26 -50.71
N TRP A 27 -6.95 19.57 -51.73
CA TRP A 27 -8.40 19.34 -51.72
C TRP A 27 -8.80 17.87 -51.91
N GLY A 28 -7.88 17.02 -52.39
CA GLY A 28 -8.17 15.65 -52.78
C GLY A 28 -9.09 15.55 -54.00
N ARG A 29 -9.22 16.64 -54.78
CA ARG A 29 -10.05 16.72 -55.98
C ARG A 29 -9.59 17.86 -56.89
N GLU A 30 -10.03 17.79 -58.14
CA GLU A 30 -9.83 18.83 -59.15
C GLU A 30 -11.15 19.58 -59.39
N PRO A 31 -11.27 20.86 -59.00
CA PRO A 31 -12.44 21.66 -59.29
C PRO A 31 -12.49 22.08 -60.77
N ARG A 32 -13.70 22.27 -61.32
CA ARG A 32 -13.87 22.79 -62.68
C ARG A 32 -13.62 24.29 -62.74
N ILE A 33 -12.56 24.67 -63.44
CA ILE A 33 -12.22 26.08 -63.71
C ILE A 33 -13.36 26.74 -64.49
N GLY A 34 -13.77 27.94 -64.07
CA GLY A 34 -14.86 28.70 -64.69
C GLY A 34 -16.27 28.31 -64.23
N GLU A 35 -16.44 27.26 -63.42
CA GLU A 35 -17.74 26.82 -62.90
C GLU A 35 -17.83 26.91 -61.37
N GLU A 36 -16.80 26.48 -60.66
CA GLU A 36 -16.83 26.39 -59.20
C GLU A 36 -16.42 27.70 -58.50
N ALA A 37 -17.12 28.05 -57.43
CA ALA A 37 -16.97 29.32 -56.72
C ALA A 37 -16.19 29.19 -55.40
N TRP A 38 -15.51 30.27 -55.05
CA TRP A 38 -14.80 30.60 -53.81
C TRP A 38 -13.56 29.76 -53.50
N CYS A 39 -13.64 28.44 -53.55
CA CYS A 39 -12.49 27.54 -53.31
C CYS A 39 -12.77 26.12 -53.82
N GLY A 40 -11.71 25.34 -54.08
CA GLY A 40 -11.84 23.95 -54.53
C GLY A 40 -12.15 22.91 -53.44
N SER A 41 -12.25 23.33 -52.17
CA SER A 41 -12.53 22.42 -51.04
C SER A 41 -13.89 21.74 -51.21
N TRP A 42 -13.98 20.45 -50.93
CA TRP A 42 -15.24 19.69 -51.03
C TRP A 42 -16.25 20.11 -49.95
N LYS A 43 -15.84 20.09 -48.68
CA LYS A 43 -16.57 20.73 -47.57
C LYS A 43 -15.62 21.54 -46.72
N LEU A 44 -16.15 22.59 -46.07
CA LEU A 44 -15.43 23.43 -45.15
C LEU A 44 -16.07 23.40 -43.77
N TYR A 45 -15.24 23.56 -42.75
CA TYR A 45 -15.65 23.70 -41.35
C TYR A 45 -14.82 24.80 -40.68
N TRP A 46 -15.42 25.43 -39.67
CA TRP A 46 -14.72 26.28 -38.73
C TRP A 46 -13.77 25.46 -37.83
N PRO A 47 -12.79 26.08 -37.16
CA PRO A 47 -11.86 25.38 -36.28
C PRO A 47 -12.53 24.60 -35.12
N ASP A 48 -13.75 25.00 -34.72
CA ASP A 48 -14.55 24.31 -33.72
C ASP A 48 -15.31 23.08 -34.27
N GLY A 49 -15.20 22.81 -35.58
CA GLY A 49 -15.82 21.70 -36.27
C GLY A 49 -17.23 21.98 -36.81
N THR A 50 -17.77 23.19 -36.64
CA THR A 50 -19.08 23.56 -37.23
C THR A 50 -18.98 23.75 -38.75
N PRO A 51 -19.98 23.35 -39.55
CA PRO A 51 -19.93 23.51 -41.01
C PRO A 51 -19.80 24.97 -41.43
N MET A 52 -18.94 25.23 -42.41
CA MET A 52 -18.73 26.55 -43.02
C MET A 52 -19.24 26.52 -44.46
N ARG A 53 -20.08 27.48 -44.83
CA ARG A 53 -20.54 27.60 -46.23
C ARG A 53 -19.42 28.18 -47.09
N HIS A 54 -19.35 27.81 -48.36
CA HIS A 54 -18.28 28.27 -49.25
C HIS A 54 -18.28 29.80 -49.46
N ASP A 55 -19.44 30.45 -49.42
CA ASP A 55 -19.58 31.92 -49.47
C ASP A 55 -19.23 32.62 -48.15
N GLU A 56 -18.93 31.84 -47.11
CA GLU A 56 -18.40 32.30 -45.82
C GLU A 56 -16.90 32.01 -45.69
N CYS A 57 -16.28 31.36 -46.68
CA CYS A 57 -14.85 31.07 -46.59
C CYS A 57 -14.02 32.37 -46.66
N PRO A 58 -12.75 32.36 -46.17
CA PRO A 58 -11.92 33.57 -46.16
C PRO A 58 -11.71 34.22 -47.54
N MET A 59 -11.75 33.44 -48.63
CA MET A 59 -11.73 33.99 -49.99
C MET A 59 -12.98 34.83 -50.29
N ALA A 60 -14.16 34.30 -50.00
CA ALA A 60 -15.43 34.99 -50.20
C ALA A 60 -15.53 36.25 -49.32
N MET A 61 -15.07 36.17 -48.07
CA MET A 61 -14.98 37.31 -47.17
C MET A 61 -14.10 38.43 -47.75
N SER A 62 -12.89 38.09 -48.23
CA SER A 62 -11.97 39.09 -48.79
C SER A 62 -12.57 39.80 -50.01
N LEU A 63 -13.18 39.06 -50.94
CA LEU A 63 -13.81 39.62 -52.13
C LEU A 63 -15.02 40.51 -51.79
N ARG A 64 -15.87 40.07 -50.86
CA ARG A 64 -17.06 40.82 -50.42
C ARG A 64 -16.72 42.10 -49.67
N GLU A 65 -15.71 42.05 -48.81
CA GLU A 65 -15.31 43.18 -47.96
C GLU A 65 -14.29 44.13 -48.62
N GLY A 66 -13.72 43.74 -49.77
CA GLY A 66 -12.74 44.55 -50.49
C GLY A 66 -11.40 44.71 -49.74
N ARG A 67 -11.10 43.83 -48.79
CA ARG A 67 -9.86 43.81 -47.99
C ARG A 67 -9.27 42.41 -47.86
N ASP A 68 -7.97 42.32 -47.61
CA ASP A 68 -7.32 41.04 -47.31
C ASP A 68 -7.76 40.51 -45.94
N VAL A 69 -8.26 39.28 -45.88
CA VAL A 69 -8.53 38.55 -44.64
C VAL A 69 -7.30 37.73 -44.24
N ARG A 70 -6.85 37.86 -42.98
CA ARG A 70 -5.67 37.16 -42.45
C ARG A 70 -5.97 36.54 -41.08
N GLY A 71 -5.20 35.51 -40.72
CA GLY A 71 -5.21 34.91 -39.37
C GLY A 71 -6.35 33.93 -39.09
N LEU A 72 -7.28 33.73 -40.03
CA LEU A 72 -8.33 32.71 -39.89
C LEU A 72 -7.78 31.32 -40.19
N GLU A 73 -8.30 30.32 -39.48
CA GLU A 73 -8.08 28.91 -39.76
C GLU A 73 -9.40 28.27 -40.20
N ALA A 74 -9.29 27.21 -40.99
CA ALA A 74 -10.43 26.42 -41.42
C ALA A 74 -10.02 24.94 -41.54
N ILE A 75 -11.01 24.07 -41.65
CA ILE A 75 -10.82 22.65 -41.88
C ILE A 75 -11.48 22.30 -43.21
N ALA A 76 -10.71 21.70 -44.12
CA ALA A 76 -11.23 21.14 -45.36
C ALA A 76 -11.43 19.63 -45.18
N GLU A 77 -12.62 19.12 -45.50
CA GLU A 77 -12.85 17.67 -45.62
C GLU A 77 -12.74 17.30 -47.09
N ARG A 78 -11.88 16.34 -47.39
CA ARG A 78 -11.66 15.77 -48.72
C ARG A 78 -12.79 14.78 -49.06
N PRO A 79 -12.99 14.43 -50.34
CA PRO A 79 -14.02 13.45 -50.74
C PRO A 79 -13.87 12.07 -50.10
N ASP A 80 -12.65 11.67 -49.73
CA ASP A 80 -12.36 10.42 -49.01
C ASP A 80 -12.72 10.46 -47.51
N GLY A 81 -13.21 11.59 -47.01
CA GLY A 81 -13.58 11.83 -45.62
C GLY A 81 -12.42 12.30 -44.73
N SER A 82 -11.18 12.32 -45.23
CA SER A 82 -10.05 12.86 -44.47
C SER A 82 -10.17 14.38 -44.29
N ARG A 83 -9.64 14.90 -43.17
CA ARG A 83 -9.73 16.32 -42.82
C ARG A 83 -8.35 16.95 -42.74
N VAL A 84 -8.24 18.16 -43.28
CA VAL A 84 -7.00 18.94 -43.33
C VAL A 84 -7.26 20.28 -42.66
N ALA A 85 -6.58 20.54 -41.55
CA ALA A 85 -6.59 21.86 -40.93
C ALA A 85 -5.66 22.78 -41.72
N PHE A 86 -6.09 23.99 -42.03
CA PHE A 86 -5.28 24.91 -42.83
C PHE A 86 -5.51 26.37 -42.48
N ARG A 87 -4.55 27.20 -42.89
CA ARG A 87 -4.62 28.66 -42.82
C ARG A 87 -4.59 29.24 -44.23
N PRO A 88 -5.69 29.85 -44.72
CA PRO A 88 -5.70 30.55 -46.00
C PRO A 88 -5.13 31.97 -45.88
N PHE A 89 -4.53 32.44 -46.97
CA PHE A 89 -4.01 33.79 -47.15
C PHE A 89 -4.57 34.39 -48.45
N PRO A 90 -5.87 34.75 -48.48
CA PRO A 90 -6.47 35.41 -49.63
C PRO A 90 -5.95 36.85 -49.76
N VAL A 91 -5.49 37.20 -50.96
CA VAL A 91 -5.00 38.53 -51.33
C VAL A 91 -5.77 38.98 -52.57
N LEU A 92 -6.30 40.20 -52.53
CA LEU A 92 -7.04 40.77 -53.66
C LEU A 92 -6.11 41.13 -54.83
N LEU A 93 -6.52 40.76 -56.04
CA LEU A 93 -5.87 41.14 -57.30
C LEU A 93 -6.54 42.41 -57.83
N ARG A 94 -5.75 43.43 -58.15
CA ARG A 94 -6.23 44.72 -58.65
C ARG A 94 -5.63 45.03 -60.01
N ASP A 95 -6.39 45.72 -60.85
CA ASP A 95 -5.89 46.28 -62.10
C ASP A 95 -5.11 47.60 -61.87
N ASN A 96 -4.67 48.22 -62.96
CA ASN A 96 -3.93 49.49 -62.92
C ASN A 96 -4.75 50.67 -62.40
N ASN A 97 -6.08 50.57 -62.40
CA ASN A 97 -6.98 51.60 -61.87
C ASN A 97 -7.28 51.39 -60.38
N GLY A 98 -6.81 50.27 -59.80
CA GLY A 98 -7.04 49.90 -58.41
C GLY A 98 -8.32 49.09 -58.18
N ASP A 99 -9.05 48.76 -59.24
CA ASP A 99 -10.29 47.99 -59.18
C ASP A 99 -9.98 46.52 -58.94
N VAL A 100 -10.78 45.86 -58.06
CA VAL A 100 -10.61 44.43 -57.77
C VAL A 100 -11.07 43.62 -58.97
N VAL A 101 -10.13 42.88 -59.58
CA VAL A 101 -10.39 41.99 -60.72
C VAL A 101 -10.50 40.52 -60.32
N GLY A 102 -10.08 40.20 -59.09
CA GLY A 102 -10.15 38.85 -58.54
C GLY A 102 -9.36 38.73 -57.25
N ALA A 103 -8.98 37.51 -56.89
CA ALA A 103 -8.20 37.24 -55.70
C ALA A 103 -7.34 35.98 -55.85
N MET A 104 -6.19 35.94 -55.19
CA MET A 104 -5.31 34.78 -55.08
C MET A 104 -5.32 34.27 -53.66
N ASN A 105 -5.29 32.95 -53.46
CA ASN A 105 -5.13 32.34 -52.14
C ASN A 105 -3.88 31.48 -52.10
N MET A 106 -3.24 31.45 -50.94
CA MET A 106 -2.26 30.44 -50.54
C MET A 106 -2.80 29.68 -49.33
N LEU A 107 -2.73 28.35 -49.34
CA LEU A 107 -3.15 27.52 -48.20
C LEU A 107 -1.94 26.92 -47.52
N VAL A 108 -1.82 27.14 -46.21
CA VAL A 108 -0.80 26.49 -45.36
C VAL A 108 -1.46 25.35 -44.61
N ASP A 109 -1.01 24.12 -44.85
CA ASP A 109 -1.44 22.93 -44.11
C ASP A 109 -0.90 22.97 -42.68
N LEU A 110 -1.80 22.81 -41.70
CA LEU A 110 -1.51 22.82 -40.26
C LEU A 110 -1.67 21.44 -39.63
N THR A 111 -1.96 20.40 -40.41
CA THR A 111 -2.35 19.07 -39.90
C THR A 111 -1.25 18.43 -39.05
N GLU A 112 0.00 18.44 -39.53
CA GLU A 112 1.13 17.87 -38.79
C GLU A 112 1.44 18.67 -37.52
N GLN A 113 1.38 20.01 -37.60
CA GLN A 113 1.59 20.88 -36.45
C GLN A 113 0.55 20.62 -35.36
N LYS A 114 -0.75 20.63 -35.71
CA LYS A 114 -1.83 20.36 -34.73
C LYS A 114 -1.72 18.96 -34.13
N ARG A 115 -1.41 17.96 -34.95
CA ARG A 115 -1.23 16.58 -34.46
C ARG A 115 -0.06 16.47 -33.47
N ASN A 116 1.04 17.17 -33.72
CA ASN A 116 2.20 17.21 -32.82
C ASN A 116 1.87 17.94 -31.51
N GLU A 117 1.14 19.06 -31.59
CA GLU A 117 0.66 19.81 -30.43
C GLU A 117 -0.30 18.97 -29.57
N GLU A 118 -1.29 18.31 -30.18
CA GLU A 118 -2.21 17.40 -29.50
C GLU A 118 -1.49 16.22 -28.84
N SER A 119 -0.54 15.60 -29.55
CA SER A 119 0.26 14.50 -29.01
C SER A 119 1.11 14.95 -27.81
N ALA A 120 1.71 16.13 -27.88
CA ALA A 120 2.50 16.70 -26.79
C ALA A 120 1.61 17.03 -25.58
N GLN A 121 0.43 17.62 -25.80
CA GLN A 121 -0.55 17.91 -24.75
C GLN A 121 -1.05 16.62 -24.08
N HIS A 122 -1.33 15.59 -24.87
CA HIS A 122 -1.77 14.29 -24.34
C HIS A 122 -0.69 13.64 -23.46
N LEU A 123 0.57 13.62 -23.91
CA LEU A 123 1.69 13.10 -23.12
C LEU A 123 1.92 13.92 -21.83
N ALA A 124 1.80 15.25 -21.91
CA ALA A 124 1.90 16.11 -20.74
C ALA A 124 0.78 15.80 -19.73
N ALA A 125 -0.46 15.62 -20.18
CA ALA A 125 -1.58 15.25 -19.32
C ALA A 125 -1.35 13.89 -18.63
N ILE A 126 -0.81 12.90 -19.34
CA ILE A 126 -0.44 11.59 -18.75
C ILE A 126 0.59 11.80 -17.63
N VAL A 127 1.66 12.55 -17.89
CA VAL A 127 2.72 12.82 -16.90
C VAL A 127 2.18 13.57 -15.69
N GLU A 128 1.34 14.58 -15.88
CA GLU A 128 0.77 15.39 -14.79
C GLU A 128 -0.26 14.63 -13.94
N SER A 129 -0.96 13.66 -14.53
CA SER A 129 -1.94 12.82 -13.81
C SER A 129 -1.30 11.69 -12.99
N SER A 130 0.00 11.43 -13.17
CA SER A 130 0.72 10.36 -12.47
C SER A 130 0.83 10.62 -10.96
N ASP A 131 0.62 9.57 -10.16
CA ASP A 131 0.92 9.56 -8.73
C ASP A 131 2.42 9.41 -8.45
N ASP A 132 3.15 8.73 -9.33
CA ASP A 132 4.60 8.67 -9.27
C ASP A 132 5.21 10.06 -9.57
N ALA A 133 6.27 10.39 -8.86
CA ALA A 133 7.03 11.61 -9.09
C ALA A 133 7.88 11.47 -10.35
N ILE A 134 7.60 12.29 -11.36
CA ILE A 134 8.31 12.31 -12.64
C ILE A 134 9.07 13.63 -12.74
N VAL A 135 10.39 13.51 -12.84
CA VAL A 135 11.32 14.64 -12.78
C VAL A 135 12.33 14.54 -13.90
N SER A 136 12.59 15.63 -14.62
CA SER A 136 13.72 15.71 -15.54
C SER A 136 14.78 16.67 -15.02
N LYS A 137 16.05 16.42 -15.35
CA LYS A 137 17.18 17.25 -14.94
C LYS A 137 18.33 17.23 -15.95
N THR A 138 19.20 18.23 -15.88
CA THR A 138 20.48 18.24 -16.61
C THR A 138 21.46 17.23 -16.03
N LEU A 139 22.54 16.96 -16.78
CA LEU A 139 23.68 16.15 -16.28
C LEU A 139 24.43 16.81 -15.10
N ALA A 140 24.23 18.10 -14.85
CA ALA A 140 24.72 18.79 -13.66
C ALA A 140 23.78 18.66 -12.45
N GLY A 141 22.66 17.93 -12.61
CA GLY A 141 21.70 17.72 -11.53
C GLY A 141 20.64 18.82 -11.38
N ILE A 142 20.60 19.79 -12.29
CA ILE A 142 19.63 20.90 -12.23
C ILE A 142 18.28 20.45 -12.78
N VAL A 143 17.23 20.57 -11.98
CA VAL A 143 15.85 20.17 -12.32
C VAL A 143 15.32 21.05 -13.45
N ARG A 144 14.68 20.40 -14.43
CA ARG A 144 14.05 21.02 -15.61
C ARG A 144 12.53 20.86 -15.65
N SER A 145 12.01 19.78 -15.08
CA SER A 145 10.56 19.56 -14.96
C SER A 145 10.25 18.84 -13.66
N TRP A 146 9.04 19.06 -13.16
CA TRP A 146 8.56 18.59 -11.88
C TRP A 146 7.04 18.47 -11.97
N ASN A 147 6.53 17.24 -12.13
CA ASN A 147 5.09 17.02 -12.28
C ASN A 147 4.35 17.12 -10.93
N ARG A 148 3.00 17.15 -10.97
CA ARG A 148 2.17 17.09 -9.75
C ARG A 148 2.41 15.88 -8.84
N GLY A 149 2.82 14.73 -9.39
CA GLY A 149 3.25 13.59 -8.58
C GLY A 149 4.46 13.93 -7.70
N ALA A 150 5.45 14.64 -8.26
CA ALA A 150 6.65 15.06 -7.53
C ALA A 150 6.34 16.09 -6.44
N GLU A 151 5.40 17.00 -6.69
CA GLU A 151 4.91 17.93 -5.66
C GLU A 151 4.28 17.20 -4.48
N ARG A 152 3.42 16.21 -4.75
CA ARG A 152 2.78 15.40 -3.70
C ARG A 152 3.78 14.55 -2.92
N VAL A 153 4.72 13.90 -3.61
CA VAL A 153 5.69 12.98 -2.98
C VAL A 153 6.74 13.73 -2.16
N PHE A 154 7.24 14.89 -2.63
CA PHE A 154 8.35 15.59 -1.99
C PHE A 154 7.95 16.87 -1.25
N GLY A 155 6.75 17.40 -1.48
CA GLY A 155 6.22 18.60 -0.82
C GLY A 155 6.75 19.93 -1.35
N TYR A 156 7.51 19.92 -2.45
CA TYR A 156 7.99 21.13 -3.12
C TYR A 156 7.19 21.39 -4.39
N THR A 157 6.86 22.66 -4.67
CA THR A 157 6.20 23.00 -5.93
C THR A 157 7.19 23.00 -7.09
N ALA A 158 6.67 22.93 -8.32
CA ALA A 158 7.48 23.02 -9.53
C ALA A 158 8.29 24.32 -9.59
N GLU A 159 7.70 25.46 -9.20
CA GLU A 159 8.36 26.77 -9.16
C GLU A 159 9.53 26.82 -8.19
N GLU A 160 9.43 26.08 -7.07
CA GLU A 160 10.52 26.00 -6.08
C GLU A 160 11.68 25.13 -6.55
N MET A 161 11.41 24.12 -7.38
CA MET A 161 12.39 23.09 -7.74
C MET A 161 13.01 23.29 -9.12
N ILE A 162 12.29 23.81 -10.11
CA ILE A 162 12.84 24.03 -11.45
C ILE A 162 13.99 25.04 -11.35
N GLY A 163 15.15 24.68 -11.93
CA GLY A 163 16.39 25.45 -11.82
C GLY A 163 17.22 25.17 -10.57
N ARG A 164 16.72 24.42 -9.59
CA ARG A 164 17.48 23.98 -8.41
C ARG A 164 18.12 22.61 -8.61
N SER A 165 19.06 22.27 -7.73
CA SER A 165 19.71 20.95 -7.71
C SER A 165 18.76 19.87 -7.17
N ILE A 166 18.72 18.71 -7.82
CA ILE A 166 17.97 17.55 -7.33
C ILE A 166 18.49 17.03 -5.97
N THR A 167 19.70 17.42 -5.56
CA THR A 167 20.28 17.05 -4.26
C THR A 167 19.46 17.57 -3.08
N THR A 168 18.60 18.57 -3.27
CA THR A 168 17.70 19.09 -2.23
C THR A 168 16.79 18.01 -1.63
N VAL A 169 16.37 17.01 -2.41
CA VAL A 169 15.54 15.89 -1.91
C VAL A 169 16.37 14.67 -1.50
N ILE A 170 17.70 14.78 -1.45
CA ILE A 170 18.61 13.69 -1.10
C ILE A 170 19.19 13.94 0.29
N PRO A 171 19.12 12.97 1.22
CA PRO A 171 19.76 13.09 2.52
C PRO A 171 21.27 13.37 2.39
N PRO A 172 21.87 14.22 3.25
CA PRO A 172 23.29 14.57 3.17
C PRO A 172 24.23 13.37 3.11
N GLU A 173 23.95 12.34 3.90
CA GLU A 173 24.71 11.09 3.98
C GLU A 173 24.62 10.22 2.71
N ARG A 174 23.71 10.54 1.78
CA ARG A 174 23.45 9.79 0.54
C ARG A 174 23.76 10.57 -0.73
N LEU A 175 24.35 11.77 -0.63
CA LEU A 175 24.68 12.60 -1.81
C LEU A 175 25.59 11.88 -2.82
N GLY A 176 26.46 10.97 -2.36
CA GLY A 176 27.32 10.17 -3.23
C GLY A 176 26.56 9.24 -4.20
N GLU A 177 25.33 8.85 -3.86
CA GLU A 177 24.47 8.04 -4.74
C GLU A 177 24.17 8.79 -6.05
N GLU A 178 23.97 10.10 -5.97
CA GLU A 178 23.60 10.90 -7.14
C GLU A 178 24.73 10.97 -8.16
N ALA A 179 25.98 11.08 -7.70
CA ALA A 179 27.14 11.07 -8.58
C ALA A 179 27.22 9.74 -9.35
N SER A 180 27.06 8.61 -8.65
CA SER A 180 27.06 7.28 -9.27
C SER A 180 25.93 7.11 -10.30
N ILE A 181 24.74 7.61 -9.99
CA ILE A 181 23.60 7.57 -10.92
C ILE A 181 23.89 8.41 -12.17
N VAL A 182 24.42 9.62 -12.02
CA VAL A 182 24.77 10.50 -13.15
C VAL A 182 25.84 9.87 -14.04
N ASP A 183 26.84 9.21 -13.47
CA ASP A 183 27.89 8.54 -14.24
C ASP A 183 27.35 7.39 -15.10
N LYS A 184 26.41 6.60 -14.57
CA LYS A 184 25.71 5.57 -15.35
C LYS A 184 24.89 6.18 -16.49
N VAL A 185 24.13 7.24 -16.20
CA VAL A 185 23.36 7.96 -17.22
C VAL A 185 24.25 8.52 -18.33
N ARG A 186 25.44 9.05 -18.00
CA ARG A 186 26.41 9.54 -19.00
C ARG A 186 26.89 8.46 -19.96
N LYS A 187 26.93 7.20 -19.50
CA LYS A 187 27.25 6.02 -20.32
C LYS A 187 26.06 5.51 -21.13
N GLY A 188 24.89 6.13 -20.99
CA GLY A 188 23.64 5.68 -21.62
C GLY A 188 22.96 4.53 -20.89
N GLU A 189 23.42 4.18 -19.69
CA GLU A 189 22.83 3.12 -18.87
C GLU A 189 21.58 3.64 -18.17
N ARG A 190 20.56 2.77 -18.12
CA ARG A 190 19.34 2.97 -17.33
C ARG A 190 19.52 2.29 -15.98
N LEU A 191 18.99 2.92 -14.93
CA LEU A 191 18.88 2.34 -13.60
C LEU A 191 17.42 1.97 -13.35
N ASP A 192 17.15 0.70 -13.04
CA ASP A 192 15.82 0.22 -12.70
C ASP A 192 15.73 -0.17 -11.22
N HIS A 193 14.59 0.16 -10.60
CA HIS A 193 14.19 -0.28 -9.26
C HIS A 193 15.25 -0.08 -8.17
N TYR A 194 15.95 1.06 -8.17
CA TYR A 194 16.90 1.39 -7.11
C TYR A 194 16.16 1.95 -5.89
N GLU A 195 16.00 1.12 -4.86
CA GLU A 195 15.41 1.53 -3.59
C GLU A 195 16.39 2.38 -2.78
N THR A 196 15.99 3.59 -2.40
CA THR A 196 16.79 4.50 -1.56
C THR A 196 15.87 5.39 -0.70
N ILE A 197 16.47 6.30 0.05
CA ILE A 197 15.78 7.27 0.91
C ILE A 197 15.89 8.67 0.30
N ARG A 198 14.79 9.40 0.36
CA ARG A 198 14.70 10.83 0.01
C ARG A 198 14.15 11.62 1.20
N VAL A 199 14.35 12.92 1.17
CA VAL A 199 13.86 13.85 2.19
C VAL A 199 12.85 14.81 1.56
N ARG A 200 11.69 14.93 2.21
CA ARG A 200 10.64 15.87 1.86
C ARG A 200 10.97 17.29 2.35
N LYS A 201 10.20 18.29 1.91
CA LYS A 201 10.35 19.69 2.33
C LYS A 201 10.22 19.88 3.85
N ASP A 202 9.36 19.10 4.49
CA ASP A 202 9.14 19.09 5.95
C ASP A 202 10.25 18.36 6.73
N GLY A 203 11.25 17.79 6.05
CA GLY A 203 12.33 17.01 6.65
C GLY A 203 12.01 15.53 6.85
N VAL A 204 10.79 15.08 6.54
CA VAL A 204 10.41 13.66 6.66
C VAL A 204 11.19 12.83 5.64
N ARG A 205 11.77 11.73 6.10
CA ARG A 205 12.44 10.75 5.24
C ARG A 205 11.41 9.77 4.68
N ILE A 206 11.50 9.51 3.39
CA ILE A 206 10.63 8.55 2.68
C ILE A 206 11.48 7.53 1.92
N HIS A 207 10.96 6.31 1.85
CA HIS A 207 11.53 5.28 0.99
C HIS A 207 10.97 5.44 -0.41
N VAL A 208 11.87 5.44 -1.40
CA VAL A 208 11.48 5.54 -2.81
C VAL A 208 12.15 4.46 -3.64
N SER A 209 11.43 3.94 -4.63
CA SER A 209 12.01 3.15 -5.72
C SER A 209 12.27 4.06 -6.91
N LEU A 210 13.52 4.20 -7.31
CA LEU A 210 13.94 5.06 -8.41
C LEU A 210 14.14 4.27 -9.71
N THR A 211 13.59 4.80 -10.79
CA THR A 211 13.98 4.47 -12.16
C THR A 211 14.59 5.72 -12.79
N VAL A 212 15.77 5.60 -13.39
CA VAL A 212 16.50 6.72 -13.99
C VAL A 212 16.91 6.38 -15.41
N SER A 213 16.48 7.19 -16.38
CA SER A 213 16.71 6.98 -17.81
C SER A 213 17.45 8.18 -18.43
N PRO A 214 18.37 7.97 -19.39
CA PRO A 214 19.01 9.05 -20.12
C PRO A 214 18.00 9.78 -21.03
N VAL A 215 18.08 11.11 -21.06
CA VAL A 215 17.32 11.95 -21.99
C VAL A 215 18.25 12.41 -23.10
N LYS A 216 17.83 12.20 -24.35
CA LYS A 216 18.61 12.55 -25.56
C LYS A 216 18.00 13.74 -26.29
N ASP A 217 18.84 14.53 -26.95
CA ASP A 217 18.41 15.56 -27.89
C ASP A 217 18.10 14.98 -29.28
N SER A 218 17.70 15.83 -30.23
CA SER A 218 17.40 15.44 -31.62
C SER A 218 18.60 14.87 -32.38
N THR A 219 19.82 15.09 -31.89
CA THR A 219 21.06 14.52 -32.46
C THR A 219 21.46 13.20 -31.80
N GLY A 220 20.65 12.71 -30.85
CA GLY A 220 20.92 11.47 -30.10
C GLY A 220 21.91 11.63 -28.95
N ARG A 221 22.38 12.85 -28.65
CA ARG A 221 23.32 13.10 -27.55
C ARG A 221 22.58 13.16 -26.22
N ILE A 222 23.16 12.56 -25.19
CA ILE A 222 22.59 12.57 -23.84
C ILE A 222 22.75 13.97 -23.24
N VAL A 223 21.64 14.63 -22.93
CA VAL A 223 21.59 16.00 -22.40
C VAL A 223 21.12 16.06 -20.94
N GLY A 224 20.63 14.95 -20.40
CA GLY A 224 20.10 14.90 -19.04
C GLY A 224 19.58 13.53 -18.65
N ALA A 225 18.77 13.52 -17.61
CA ALA A 225 18.12 12.32 -17.08
C ALA A 225 16.63 12.60 -16.80
N SER A 226 15.79 11.60 -17.02
CA SER A 226 14.45 11.52 -16.43
C SER A 226 14.50 10.55 -15.25
N LYS A 227 13.79 10.90 -14.17
CA LYS A 227 13.66 10.11 -12.96
C LYS A 227 12.18 9.87 -12.72
N ILE A 228 11.85 8.63 -12.40
CA ILE A 228 10.57 8.25 -11.83
C ILE A 228 10.86 7.80 -10.41
N ALA A 229 10.23 8.43 -9.43
CA ALA A 229 10.35 8.06 -8.02
C ALA A 229 8.97 7.65 -7.51
N ARG A 230 8.85 6.37 -7.13
CA ARG A 230 7.66 5.83 -6.48
C ARG A 230 7.86 5.80 -4.99
N ASP A 231 6.95 6.41 -4.22
CA ASP A 231 6.94 6.28 -2.77
C ASP A 231 6.58 4.83 -2.40
N ILE A 232 7.46 4.17 -1.64
CA ILE A 232 7.32 2.79 -1.17
C ILE A 232 7.34 2.73 0.36
N THR A 233 7.18 3.86 1.04
CA THR A 233 7.28 3.97 2.50
C THR A 233 6.25 3.07 3.18
N GLU A 234 4.98 3.15 2.80
CA GLU A 234 3.91 2.31 3.36
C GLU A 234 4.19 0.81 3.18
N ARG A 235 4.73 0.43 2.01
CA ARG A 235 5.11 -0.97 1.74
C ARG A 235 6.23 -1.42 2.68
N LYS A 236 7.28 -0.61 2.85
CA LYS A 236 8.40 -0.93 3.76
C LYS A 236 7.95 -1.02 5.22
N GLU A 237 7.10 -0.10 5.67
CA GLU A 237 6.54 -0.13 7.02
C GLU A 237 5.69 -1.39 7.28
N LYS A 238 4.91 -1.84 6.29
CA LYS A 238 4.17 -3.11 6.36
C LYS A 238 5.10 -4.32 6.40
N GLU A 239 6.13 -4.35 5.56
CA GLU A 239 7.15 -5.42 5.56
C GLU A 239 7.86 -5.51 6.91
N GLU A 240 8.29 -4.38 7.48
CA GLU A 240 8.93 -4.31 8.79
C GLU A 240 8.01 -4.76 9.92
N ARG A 241 6.73 -4.35 9.88
CA ARG A 241 5.71 -4.79 10.85
C ARG A 241 5.51 -6.30 10.81
N ILE A 242 5.46 -6.91 9.62
CA ILE A 242 5.36 -8.36 9.47
C ILE A 242 6.57 -9.05 10.09
N VAL A 243 7.79 -8.56 9.82
CA VAL A 243 9.02 -9.12 10.40
C VAL A 243 9.02 -9.01 11.93
N MET A 244 8.56 -7.88 12.48
CA MET A 244 8.43 -7.70 13.94
C MET A 244 7.46 -8.72 14.54
N LEU A 245 6.26 -8.85 13.97
CA LEU A 245 5.25 -9.82 14.42
C LEU A 245 5.76 -11.27 14.32
N MET A 246 6.47 -11.62 13.24
CA MET A 246 7.09 -12.94 13.10
C MET A 246 8.14 -13.21 14.18
N ARG A 247 8.95 -12.21 14.56
CA ARG A 247 9.92 -12.35 15.66
C ARG A 247 9.21 -12.61 16.99
N GLU A 248 8.11 -11.93 17.24
CA GLU A 248 7.30 -12.10 18.44
C GLU A 248 6.67 -13.49 18.52
N VAL A 249 6.06 -13.96 17.43
CA VAL A 249 5.51 -15.33 17.34
C VAL A 249 6.61 -16.37 17.58
N ASN A 250 7.77 -16.21 16.95
CA ASN A 250 8.90 -17.12 17.15
C ASN A 250 9.38 -17.16 18.61
N HIS A 251 9.42 -16.01 19.29
CA HIS A 251 9.77 -15.96 20.71
C HIS A 251 8.74 -16.72 21.56
N ARG A 252 7.44 -16.54 21.30
CA ARG A 252 6.37 -17.25 22.02
C ARG A 252 6.43 -18.76 21.81
N VAL A 253 6.64 -19.21 20.57
CA VAL A 253 6.79 -20.64 20.24
C VAL A 253 8.00 -21.25 20.98
N LYS A 254 9.14 -20.56 21.02
CA LYS A 254 10.31 -21.01 21.79
C LYS A 254 10.01 -21.15 23.28
N ASN A 255 9.26 -20.22 23.87
CA ASN A 255 8.84 -20.30 25.26
C ASN A 255 7.94 -21.52 25.51
N GLN A 256 7.01 -21.82 24.60
CA GLN A 256 6.16 -23.01 24.70
C GLN A 256 6.97 -24.31 24.62
N TYR A 257 7.96 -24.38 23.73
CA TYR A 257 8.85 -25.55 23.66
C TYR A 257 9.67 -25.74 24.94
N ALA A 258 10.12 -24.66 25.58
CA ALA A 258 10.82 -24.76 26.85
C ALA A 258 9.93 -25.40 27.94
N VAL A 259 8.65 -25.04 27.99
CA VAL A 259 7.67 -25.66 28.92
C VAL A 259 7.47 -27.14 28.58
N ILE A 260 7.34 -27.49 27.30
CA ILE A 260 7.19 -28.88 26.84
C ILE A 260 8.41 -29.74 27.18
N LEU A 261 9.61 -29.23 26.94
CA LEU A 261 10.84 -29.93 27.31
C LEU A 261 10.96 -30.12 28.83
N SER A 262 10.57 -29.11 29.62
CA SER A 262 10.51 -29.23 31.07
C SER A 262 9.50 -30.29 31.52
N MET A 263 8.33 -30.36 30.88
CA MET A 263 7.30 -31.39 31.14
C MET A 263 7.82 -32.79 30.86
N ILE A 264 8.40 -32.99 29.68
CA ILE A 264 8.96 -34.29 29.24
C ILE A 264 10.04 -34.74 30.21
N ARG A 265 11.00 -33.87 30.54
CA ARG A 265 12.11 -34.19 31.45
C ARG A 265 11.63 -34.60 32.84
N GLU A 266 10.70 -33.85 33.42
CA GLU A 266 10.20 -34.13 34.77
C GLU A 266 9.32 -35.38 34.84
N THR A 267 8.61 -35.71 33.75
CA THR A 267 7.82 -36.94 33.65
C THR A 267 8.74 -38.15 33.49
N GLY A 268 9.71 -38.07 32.57
CA GLY A 268 10.60 -39.19 32.24
C GLY A 268 11.56 -39.57 33.36
N ASN A 269 11.93 -38.63 34.25
CA ASN A 269 12.75 -38.93 35.43
C ASN A 269 12.02 -39.80 36.48
N ARG A 270 10.72 -40.11 36.30
CA ARG A 270 9.88 -40.66 37.37
C ARG A 270 9.03 -41.86 36.97
N THR A 271 8.68 -42.00 35.70
CA THR A 271 7.94 -43.16 35.19
C THR A 271 8.93 -44.19 34.63
N GLY A 272 8.94 -45.40 35.21
CA GLY A 272 9.67 -46.54 34.66
C GLY A 272 8.95 -47.25 33.51
N ASP A 273 7.64 -46.99 33.36
CA ASP A 273 6.80 -47.51 32.28
C ASP A 273 6.65 -46.50 31.14
N SER A 274 6.94 -46.95 29.93
CA SER A 274 6.85 -46.13 28.72
C SER A 274 5.39 -45.79 28.36
N ALA A 275 4.43 -46.66 28.66
CA ALA A 275 3.02 -46.39 28.35
C ALA A 275 2.44 -45.32 29.28
N GLU A 276 2.73 -45.41 30.58
CA GLU A 276 2.36 -44.39 31.55
C GLU A 276 3.01 -43.02 31.23
N PHE A 277 4.29 -43.02 30.85
CA PHE A 277 4.99 -41.82 30.41
C PHE A 277 4.28 -41.13 29.23
N GLU A 278 3.98 -41.89 28.17
CA GLU A 278 3.32 -41.36 26.97
C GLU A 278 1.94 -40.77 27.30
N GLN A 279 1.15 -41.49 28.11
CA GLN A 279 -0.16 -41.05 28.56
C GLN A 279 -0.07 -39.70 29.29
N GLN A 280 0.82 -39.58 30.28
CA GLN A 280 0.96 -38.37 31.09
C GLN A 280 1.45 -37.18 30.27
N VAL A 281 2.39 -37.40 29.34
CA VAL A 281 2.85 -36.33 28.43
C VAL A 281 1.72 -35.88 27.51
N ARG A 282 0.95 -36.83 26.95
CA ARG A 282 -0.16 -36.52 26.03
C ARG A 282 -1.27 -35.73 26.73
N GLU A 283 -1.66 -36.12 27.94
CA GLU A 283 -2.68 -35.40 28.74
C GLU A 283 -2.29 -33.94 28.96
N ARG A 284 -1.02 -33.70 29.32
CA ARG A 284 -0.47 -32.36 29.53
C ARG A 284 -0.40 -31.54 28.25
N ILE A 285 0.05 -32.13 27.13
CA ILE A 285 0.04 -31.44 25.83
C ILE A 285 -1.37 -31.03 25.44
N MET A 286 -2.37 -31.90 25.65
CA MET A 286 -3.77 -31.56 25.38
C MET A 286 -4.29 -30.45 26.30
N ALA A 287 -3.83 -30.38 27.54
CA ALA A 287 -4.14 -29.27 28.43
C ALA A 287 -3.58 -27.93 27.96
N LEU A 288 -2.33 -27.91 27.47
CA LEU A 288 -1.76 -26.73 26.83
C LEU A 288 -2.53 -26.34 25.56
N ALA A 289 -2.94 -27.32 24.75
CA ALA A 289 -3.73 -27.07 23.55
C ALA A 289 -5.06 -26.38 23.88
N ARG A 290 -5.78 -26.82 24.91
CA ARG A 290 -7.03 -26.15 25.35
C ARG A 290 -6.81 -24.70 25.79
N SER A 291 -5.73 -24.43 26.54
CA SER A 291 -5.35 -23.05 26.88
C SER A 291 -5.04 -22.22 25.64
N HIS A 292 -4.45 -22.83 24.61
CA HIS A 292 -4.15 -22.17 23.35
C HIS A 292 -5.41 -21.89 22.52
N ASP A 293 -6.37 -22.82 22.48
CA ASP A 293 -7.64 -22.63 21.80
C ASP A 293 -8.39 -21.41 22.36
N LEU A 294 -8.42 -21.24 23.69
CA LEU A 294 -9.00 -20.05 24.31
C LEU A 294 -8.36 -18.75 23.83
N LEU A 295 -7.03 -18.74 23.67
CA LEU A 295 -6.30 -17.57 23.16
C LEU A 295 -6.59 -17.30 21.71
N VAL A 296 -6.66 -18.34 20.87
CA VAL A 296 -6.95 -18.18 19.43
C VAL A 296 -8.36 -17.63 19.21
N HIS A 297 -9.36 -18.15 19.92
CA HIS A 297 -10.76 -17.69 19.80
C HIS A 297 -10.95 -16.25 20.30
N ALA A 298 -10.11 -15.80 21.25
CA ALA A 298 -10.15 -14.46 21.80
C ALA A 298 -9.20 -13.45 21.12
N GLU A 299 -8.74 -13.73 19.89
CA GLU A 299 -7.75 -12.90 19.17
C GLU A 299 -6.51 -12.55 20.02
N TRP A 300 -6.07 -13.49 20.84
CA TRP A 300 -4.94 -13.35 21.76
C TRP A 300 -5.08 -12.27 22.84
N ARG A 301 -6.28 -11.73 23.06
CA ARG A 301 -6.54 -10.74 24.12
C ARG A 301 -6.43 -11.33 25.52
N GLY A 302 -6.64 -12.64 25.67
CA GLY A 302 -6.61 -13.35 26.94
C GLY A 302 -7.81 -14.30 27.09
N ALA A 303 -8.02 -14.81 28.30
CA ALA A 303 -9.20 -15.58 28.67
C ALA A 303 -9.61 -15.20 30.10
N THR A 304 -10.88 -15.37 30.49
CA THR A 304 -11.24 -15.15 31.89
C THR A 304 -10.71 -16.27 32.78
N VAL A 305 -10.46 -16.00 34.07
CA VAL A 305 -10.06 -17.04 35.04
C VAL A 305 -11.09 -18.18 35.06
N ALA A 306 -12.38 -17.85 35.00
CA ALA A 306 -13.47 -18.80 34.97
C ALA A 306 -13.45 -19.68 33.72
N ASP A 307 -13.38 -19.08 32.52
CA ASP A 307 -13.35 -19.84 31.25
C ASP A 307 -12.14 -20.79 31.19
N LEU A 308 -10.99 -20.30 31.66
CA LEU A 308 -9.76 -21.10 31.72
C LEU A 308 -9.92 -22.30 32.67
N LEU A 309 -10.48 -22.07 33.86
CA LEU A 309 -10.74 -23.13 34.84
C LEU A 309 -11.70 -24.16 34.26
N LEU A 310 -12.86 -23.72 33.74
CA LEU A 310 -13.88 -24.58 33.14
C LEU A 310 -13.31 -25.42 32.00
N ALA A 311 -12.51 -24.82 31.11
CA ALA A 311 -11.86 -25.54 30.02
C ALA A 311 -10.91 -26.65 30.49
N GLN A 312 -10.30 -26.52 31.68
CA GLN A 312 -9.37 -27.51 32.22
C GLN A 312 -10.05 -28.61 33.04
N ILE A 313 -11.19 -28.33 33.68
CA ILE A 313 -11.94 -29.32 34.48
C ILE A 313 -12.93 -30.14 33.64
N LYS A 314 -13.38 -29.62 32.49
CA LYS A 314 -14.36 -30.27 31.59
C LYS A 314 -14.09 -31.75 31.29
N PRO A 315 -12.84 -32.23 31.12
CA PRO A 315 -12.57 -33.65 30.91
C PRO A 315 -12.85 -34.56 32.11
N PHE A 316 -12.98 -33.99 33.32
CA PHE A 316 -13.03 -34.73 34.59
C PHE A 316 -14.37 -34.59 35.33
N GLY A 317 -15.17 -33.57 35.02
CA GLY A 317 -16.45 -33.30 35.66
C GLY A 317 -17.26 -32.23 34.92
N ASP A 318 -18.46 -31.94 35.43
CA ASP A 318 -19.34 -30.89 34.90
C ASP A 318 -19.10 -29.54 35.60
N GLU A 319 -19.64 -28.44 35.07
CA GLU A 319 -19.47 -27.10 35.64
C GLU A 319 -19.99 -26.99 37.08
N THR A 320 -20.95 -27.84 37.46
CA THR A 320 -21.50 -27.91 38.81
C THR A 320 -20.59 -28.62 39.81
N SER A 321 -19.54 -29.31 39.34
CA SER A 321 -18.63 -30.07 40.21
C SER A 321 -17.62 -29.19 40.95
N VAL A 322 -17.55 -27.90 40.62
CA VAL A 322 -16.64 -26.92 41.24
C VAL A 322 -17.41 -25.64 41.56
N ALA A 323 -17.32 -25.16 42.81
CA ALA A 323 -17.79 -23.84 43.17
C ALA A 323 -16.77 -22.79 42.70
N ILE A 324 -17.20 -21.86 41.85
CA ILE A 324 -16.33 -20.86 41.21
C ILE A 324 -16.77 -19.46 41.68
N SER A 325 -15.84 -18.70 42.25
CA SER A 325 -16.16 -17.38 42.81
C SER A 325 -15.00 -16.39 42.60
N GLY A 326 -15.32 -15.21 42.06
CA GLY A 326 -14.36 -14.12 41.91
C GLY A 326 -14.80 -13.08 40.89
N PRO A 327 -14.10 -11.94 40.81
CA PRO A 327 -14.41 -10.89 39.84
C PRO A 327 -14.06 -11.32 38.41
N LEU A 328 -14.73 -10.71 37.43
CA LEU A 328 -14.37 -10.89 36.02
C LEU A 328 -12.98 -10.30 35.75
N ILE A 329 -12.00 -11.17 35.54
CA ILE A 329 -10.62 -10.80 35.18
C ILE A 329 -10.25 -11.52 33.90
N VAL A 330 -9.98 -10.77 32.83
CA VAL A 330 -9.34 -11.30 31.62
C VAL A 330 -7.86 -11.38 31.89
N VAL A 331 -7.32 -12.60 31.90
CA VAL A 331 -5.90 -12.85 32.15
C VAL A 331 -5.11 -12.86 30.85
N GLN A 332 -3.92 -12.26 30.87
CA GLN A 332 -3.06 -12.15 29.69
C GLN A 332 -2.50 -13.52 29.23
N PRO A 333 -2.02 -13.65 27.98
CA PRO A 333 -1.61 -14.94 27.41
C PRO A 333 -0.61 -15.74 28.24
N ASN A 334 0.36 -15.07 28.87
CA ASN A 334 1.32 -15.71 29.76
C ASN A 334 0.63 -16.35 30.97
N ALA A 335 -0.30 -15.63 31.60
CA ALA A 335 -1.07 -16.14 32.74
C ALA A 335 -2.01 -17.28 32.33
N VAL A 336 -2.67 -17.19 31.16
CA VAL A 336 -3.51 -18.28 30.61
C VAL A 336 -2.72 -19.59 30.52
N GLN A 337 -1.48 -19.51 30.05
CA GLN A 337 -0.60 -20.66 29.86
C GLN A 337 -0.29 -21.36 31.18
N TYR A 338 0.12 -20.62 32.21
CA TYR A 338 0.62 -21.20 33.46
C TYR A 338 -0.49 -21.53 34.47
N LEU A 339 -1.57 -20.74 34.51
CA LEU A 339 -2.76 -21.08 35.29
C LEU A 339 -3.47 -22.30 34.68
N GLY A 340 -3.53 -22.40 33.35
CA GLY A 340 -4.14 -23.55 32.68
C GLY A 340 -3.45 -24.88 33.01
N ILE A 341 -2.10 -24.90 33.02
CA ILE A 341 -1.37 -26.11 33.44
C ILE A 341 -1.60 -26.39 34.92
N ALA A 342 -1.59 -25.37 35.79
CA ALA A 342 -1.86 -25.57 37.22
C ALA A 342 -3.25 -26.15 37.50
N PHE A 343 -4.30 -25.60 36.87
CA PHE A 343 -5.66 -26.14 36.98
C PHE A 343 -5.77 -27.56 36.44
N HIS A 344 -5.08 -27.86 35.33
CA HIS A 344 -5.04 -29.21 34.81
C HIS A 344 -4.39 -30.21 35.78
N GLU A 345 -3.26 -29.84 36.40
CA GLU A 345 -2.60 -30.70 37.38
C GLU A 345 -3.47 -30.90 38.64
N LEU A 346 -4.15 -29.85 39.12
CA LEU A 346 -5.09 -29.94 40.23
C LEU A 346 -6.27 -30.85 39.90
N ALA A 347 -6.92 -30.65 38.75
CA ALA A 347 -8.04 -31.47 38.30
C ALA A 347 -7.64 -32.94 38.13
N THR A 348 -6.47 -33.20 37.54
CA THR A 348 -5.95 -34.56 37.37
C THR A 348 -5.63 -35.22 38.70
N ASN A 349 -5.05 -34.48 39.66
CA ASN A 349 -4.79 -34.99 41.00
C ASN A 349 -6.09 -35.31 41.75
N SER A 350 -7.09 -34.44 41.62
CA SER A 350 -8.41 -34.69 42.20
C SER A 350 -9.07 -35.93 41.59
N ALA A 351 -8.98 -36.12 40.27
CA ALA A 351 -9.53 -37.28 39.57
C ALA A 351 -8.82 -38.60 39.91
N LYS A 352 -7.54 -38.55 40.26
CA LYS A 352 -6.76 -39.76 40.63
C LYS A 352 -6.83 -40.09 42.11
N TYR A 353 -6.85 -39.07 42.98
CA TYR A 353 -6.60 -39.24 44.41
C TYR A 353 -7.54 -38.45 45.32
N GLY A 354 -8.32 -37.51 44.78
CA GLY A 354 -9.11 -36.54 45.53
C GLY A 354 -10.61 -36.60 45.24
N VAL A 355 -11.25 -35.43 45.28
CA VAL A 355 -12.72 -35.29 45.23
C VAL A 355 -13.34 -35.88 43.96
N PHE A 356 -12.77 -35.63 42.78
CA PHE A 356 -13.29 -36.20 41.53
C PHE A 356 -13.22 -37.73 41.46
N SER A 357 -12.37 -38.38 42.26
CA SER A 357 -12.23 -39.84 42.24
C SER A 357 -13.29 -40.58 43.06
N ALA A 358 -13.87 -39.93 44.08
CA ALA A 358 -14.71 -40.55 45.09
C ALA A 358 -16.20 -40.15 45.04
N ASP A 359 -16.58 -39.23 44.14
CA ASP A 359 -17.90 -38.57 44.09
C ASP A 359 -18.36 -38.03 45.46
N GLN A 360 -17.37 -37.67 46.28
CA GLN A 360 -17.52 -37.23 47.66
C GLN A 360 -16.55 -36.09 47.95
N GLY A 361 -17.07 -35.02 48.55
CA GLY A 361 -16.33 -33.80 48.85
C GLY A 361 -16.69 -32.66 47.91
N ASN A 362 -16.06 -31.51 48.12
CA ASN A 362 -16.33 -30.29 47.37
C ASN A 362 -15.02 -29.65 46.90
N ILE A 363 -15.05 -29.10 45.69
CA ILE A 363 -13.97 -28.27 45.15
C ILE A 363 -14.48 -26.82 45.07
N ALA A 364 -13.73 -25.89 45.63
CA ALA A 364 -13.98 -24.46 45.53
C ALA A 364 -12.75 -23.73 44.97
N VAL A 365 -12.98 -22.84 44.01
CA VAL A 365 -11.95 -21.98 43.43
C VAL A 365 -12.37 -20.53 43.58
N ASP A 366 -11.64 -19.82 44.43
CA ASP A 366 -11.88 -18.43 44.79
C ASP A 366 -10.74 -17.55 44.31
N TRP A 367 -11.04 -16.41 43.70
CA TRP A 367 -10.03 -15.38 43.43
C TRP A 367 -10.54 -13.98 43.70
N TYR A 368 -9.61 -13.08 44.03
CA TYR A 368 -9.91 -11.68 44.28
C TYR A 368 -8.67 -10.80 44.03
N VAL A 369 -8.92 -9.50 43.93
CA VAL A 369 -7.87 -8.48 43.91
C VAL A 369 -7.79 -7.88 45.31
N GLY A 370 -6.58 -7.81 45.88
CA GLY A 370 -6.36 -7.22 47.19
C GLY A 370 -6.76 -5.74 47.23
N ASP A 371 -6.96 -5.20 48.43
CA ASP A 371 -7.38 -3.82 48.64
C ASP A 371 -6.39 -2.79 48.03
N ASP A 372 -5.15 -3.20 47.78
CA ASP A 372 -4.13 -2.41 47.10
C ASP A 372 -4.38 -2.24 45.59
N GLY A 373 -5.33 -2.99 45.01
CA GLY A 373 -5.63 -3.05 43.58
C GLY A 373 -4.49 -3.64 42.74
N LYS A 374 -3.42 -4.12 43.37
CA LYS A 374 -2.14 -4.48 42.72
C LYS A 374 -1.79 -5.94 42.90
N THR A 375 -2.43 -6.63 43.82
CA THR A 375 -2.14 -8.03 44.11
C THR A 375 -3.35 -8.89 43.76
N PHE A 376 -3.13 -9.89 42.91
CA PHE A 376 -4.08 -10.95 42.61
C PHE A 376 -3.87 -12.13 43.58
N TYR A 377 -4.98 -12.68 44.07
CA TYR A 377 -5.02 -13.87 44.91
C TYR A 377 -5.95 -14.90 44.28
N LEU A 378 -5.49 -16.15 44.23
CA LEU A 378 -6.29 -17.29 43.81
C LEU A 378 -6.08 -18.45 44.78
N THR A 379 -7.17 -19.13 45.13
CA THR A 379 -7.17 -20.30 45.99
C THR A 379 -7.99 -21.42 45.37
N TRP A 380 -7.41 -22.61 45.28
CA TRP A 380 -8.13 -23.86 45.04
C TRP A 380 -8.23 -24.63 46.35
N THR A 381 -9.44 -25.03 46.74
CA THR A 381 -9.70 -25.79 47.96
C THR A 381 -10.46 -27.07 47.63
N GLU A 382 -9.94 -28.22 48.03
CA GLU A 382 -10.70 -29.48 48.12
C GLU A 382 -11.00 -29.77 49.59
N SER A 383 -12.26 -30.05 49.91
CA SER A 383 -12.71 -30.36 51.27
C SER A 383 -13.58 -31.61 51.29
N ASP A 384 -13.60 -32.31 52.43
CA ASP A 384 -14.45 -33.48 52.69
C ASP A 384 -14.27 -34.66 51.71
N GLY A 385 -13.19 -34.64 50.93
CA GLY A 385 -12.78 -35.74 50.06
C GLY A 385 -12.05 -36.86 50.81
N PRO A 386 -11.66 -37.94 50.10
CA PRO A 386 -10.80 -38.97 50.67
C PRO A 386 -9.50 -38.34 51.21
N PRO A 387 -8.86 -38.93 52.24
CA PRO A 387 -7.58 -38.43 52.73
C PRO A 387 -6.52 -38.54 51.61
N VAL A 388 -6.33 -37.42 50.89
CA VAL A 388 -5.39 -37.31 49.79
C VAL A 388 -3.98 -37.31 50.39
N THR A 389 -3.24 -38.38 50.17
CA THR A 389 -1.79 -38.37 50.40
C THR A 389 -1.16 -38.22 49.02
N LEU A 390 -0.96 -36.99 48.53
CA LEU A 390 -0.08 -36.79 47.38
C LEU A 390 1.28 -37.33 47.82
N GLY A 391 1.68 -38.46 47.24
CA GLY A 391 2.80 -39.25 47.72
C GLY A 391 4.06 -38.42 47.98
N ARG A 392 4.94 -38.90 48.88
CA ARG A 392 6.25 -38.30 49.21
C ARG A 392 7.18 -38.04 47.99
N THR A 393 6.78 -38.46 46.80
CA THR A 393 7.50 -38.25 45.55
C THR A 393 7.17 -36.86 44.98
N HIS A 394 8.21 -36.04 44.85
CA HIS A 394 8.15 -34.78 44.11
C HIS A 394 7.57 -35.09 42.72
N GLY A 395 6.37 -34.62 42.37
CA GLY A 395 5.73 -34.83 41.07
C GLY A 395 5.80 -33.58 40.20
N PHE A 396 5.63 -33.71 38.87
CA PHE A 396 5.62 -32.53 37.99
C PHE A 396 4.50 -31.56 38.38
N GLY A 397 3.31 -32.06 38.72
CA GLY A 397 2.21 -31.22 39.22
C GLY A 397 2.60 -30.41 40.46
N LYS A 398 3.33 -31.00 41.42
CA LYS A 398 3.83 -30.25 42.59
C LYS A 398 4.81 -29.15 42.18
N ILE A 399 5.73 -29.43 41.25
CA ILE A 399 6.68 -28.43 40.71
C ILE A 399 5.95 -27.30 39.97
N VAL A 400 4.89 -27.63 39.22
CA VAL A 400 4.05 -26.63 38.56
C VAL A 400 3.41 -25.71 39.60
N LEU A 401 2.76 -26.29 40.60
CA LEU A 401 1.97 -25.58 41.60
C LEU A 401 2.83 -24.74 42.55
N GLU A 402 3.97 -25.24 42.99
CA GLU A 402 4.83 -24.55 43.97
C GLU A 402 5.88 -23.64 43.33
N ARG A 403 6.27 -23.90 42.07
CA ARG A 403 7.42 -23.22 41.46
C ARG A 403 7.15 -22.62 40.08
N VAL A 404 6.76 -23.42 39.09
CA VAL A 404 6.68 -22.95 37.69
C VAL A 404 5.60 -21.88 37.54
N THR A 405 4.38 -22.15 37.99
CA THR A 405 3.27 -21.21 37.85
C THR A 405 3.52 -19.94 38.68
N PRO A 406 3.87 -20.00 39.97
CA PRO A 406 4.16 -18.79 40.74
C PRO A 406 5.29 -17.94 40.15
N LEU A 407 6.42 -18.56 39.78
CA LEU A 407 7.58 -17.85 39.25
C LEU A 407 7.23 -17.14 37.92
N SER A 408 6.51 -17.82 37.03
CA SER A 408 6.13 -17.25 35.74
C SER A 408 5.09 -16.14 35.83
N LEU A 409 4.34 -16.06 36.94
CA LEU A 409 3.43 -14.96 37.25
C LEU A 409 4.11 -13.85 38.07
N GLY A 410 5.41 -13.97 38.38
CA GLY A 410 6.14 -13.04 39.24
C GLY A 410 5.65 -13.05 40.69
N GLY A 411 5.10 -14.18 41.14
CA GLY A 411 4.39 -14.35 42.39
C GLY A 411 4.93 -15.48 43.27
N VAL A 412 4.13 -15.86 44.27
CA VAL A 412 4.42 -16.94 45.22
C VAL A 412 3.22 -17.88 45.25
N GLY A 413 3.47 -19.18 45.35
CA GLY A 413 2.42 -20.18 45.51
C GLY A 413 2.75 -21.16 46.62
N THR A 414 1.70 -21.64 47.31
CA THR A 414 1.81 -22.60 48.40
C THR A 414 0.82 -23.73 48.21
N LEU A 415 1.22 -24.95 48.58
CA LEU A 415 0.36 -26.13 48.58
C LEU A 415 0.33 -26.71 50.00
N GLU A 416 -0.84 -26.67 50.63
CA GLU A 416 -1.09 -27.18 51.97
C GLU A 416 -2.02 -28.40 51.90
N GLN A 417 -1.71 -29.43 52.70
CA GLN A 417 -2.46 -30.69 52.72
C GLN A 417 -2.82 -31.11 54.15
N PRO A 418 -3.73 -30.40 54.82
CA PRO A 418 -4.31 -30.88 56.07
C PRO A 418 -5.11 -32.19 55.87
N PRO A 419 -5.37 -32.97 56.94
CA PRO A 419 -6.24 -34.15 56.83
C PRO A 419 -7.59 -33.82 56.19
N LYS A 420 -7.97 -34.56 55.14
CA LYS A 420 -9.20 -34.39 54.35
C LYS A 420 -9.36 -33.01 53.67
N ARG A 421 -8.27 -32.26 53.51
CA ARG A 421 -8.31 -30.95 52.85
C ARG A 421 -7.05 -30.73 52.02
N LEU A 422 -7.20 -30.14 50.84
CA LEU A 422 -6.09 -29.68 50.01
C LEU A 422 -6.33 -28.22 49.67
N VAL A 423 -5.31 -27.38 49.87
CA VAL A 423 -5.39 -25.95 49.57
C VAL A 423 -4.17 -25.56 48.76
N TRP A 424 -4.40 -25.05 47.55
CA TRP A 424 -3.36 -24.40 46.76
C TRP A 424 -3.66 -22.92 46.64
N THR A 425 -2.67 -22.07 46.95
CA THR A 425 -2.80 -20.62 46.81
C THR A 425 -1.76 -20.07 45.85
N VAL A 426 -2.13 -19.04 45.09
CA VAL A 426 -1.23 -18.22 44.29
C VAL A 426 -1.48 -16.76 44.58
N ARG A 427 -0.39 -16.03 44.80
CA ARG A 427 -0.36 -14.58 44.91
C ARG A 427 0.57 -14.02 43.84
N ALA A 428 0.09 -13.10 43.01
CA ALA A 428 0.88 -12.50 41.94
C ALA A 428 0.57 -11.01 41.73
N PRO A 429 1.49 -10.20 41.18
CA PRO A 429 1.21 -8.83 40.77
C PRO A 429 0.14 -8.78 39.68
N MET A 430 -0.81 -7.86 39.79
CA MET A 430 -1.93 -7.72 38.87
C MET A 430 -1.46 -7.38 37.44
N GLU A 431 -0.35 -6.66 37.29
CA GLU A 431 0.31 -6.39 35.99
C GLU A 431 0.75 -7.66 35.24
N ASN A 432 1.02 -8.74 35.98
CA ASN A 432 1.37 -10.04 35.43
C ASN A 432 0.14 -10.95 35.23
N ILE A 433 -1.04 -10.52 35.67
CA ILE A 433 -2.29 -11.27 35.55
C ILE A 433 -3.21 -10.64 34.50
N ALA A 434 -3.60 -9.38 34.66
CA ALA A 434 -4.61 -8.73 33.84
C ALA A 434 -4.11 -8.48 32.41
N ALA A 435 -4.96 -8.73 31.42
CA ALA A 435 -4.75 -8.18 30.08
C ALA A 435 -4.97 -6.66 30.11
N SER A 436 -4.09 -5.90 29.45
CA SER A 436 -4.28 -4.47 29.26
C SER A 436 -5.54 -4.22 28.43
N ILE A 437 -6.55 -3.59 29.03
CA ILE A 437 -7.70 -3.07 28.28
C ILE A 437 -7.15 -1.90 27.47
N THR A 438 -6.90 -2.13 26.18
CA THR A 438 -6.45 -1.10 25.24
C THR A 438 -7.63 -0.63 24.41
#